data_AF-A0A7Z9PWK5-F1
#
_entry.id   AF-A0A7Z9PWK5-F1
#
_cell.length_a   1.000
_cell.length_b   1.000
_cell.length_c   1.000
_cell.angle_alpha   90.00
_cell.angle_beta   90.00
_cell.angle_gamma   90.00
#
_symmetry.space_group_name_H-M   'P 1'
#
loop_
_entity.id
_entity.type
_entity.pdbx_description
1 polymer ?
#
loop_
_entity_poly.entity_id
_entity_poly.type
_entity_poly.pdbx_seq_one_letter_code
_entity_poly.pdbx_strand_id
1 'polypeptide(L)'
;MKFERIKRLARALGWGSWRWLALEKKLAGKARRTADGALTLYDDLIADFRDVVVSPEGELFCSSELIQGIESLNLVSPASKYPPELRLPQPWLDRCRLETTKKTEDTLEGLTVAIPRCEWLNYYHSMVDLYNCYLLTRFLGEVPSQTRILFLDGHGKSPFEELWAAQFKEVLTTKFLETNVGFERLAVGPFNYESPFGPGLGPSPPYFEDFSRLFQNRDQDPDQLTFVSRSLAKQRKLANEEELLQCLRERLPQARIESVLFEHLSPLQQIALMTKTKLLVGLHGAGLTHSVFLPQESGVFEMFPGVLHAFRVNFYNIAIWRKLSYRRHIDWSRLTEPAEGDNHLPVERVADKIAAHWNSL
;
A
#
# COMPACT_ATOMS: atom_id res chain seq x y z
N MET A 1 -25.84 -2.12 20.02
CA MET A 1 -25.78 -0.76 19.43
C MET A 1 -24.32 -0.39 19.20
N LYS A 2 -23.84 0.18 18.08
CA LYS A 2 -24.26 0.22 16.68
C LYS A 2 -22.93 0.26 15.90
N PHE A 3 -22.57 -0.85 15.24
CA PHE A 3 -21.43 -0.96 14.30
C PHE A 3 -21.44 0.16 13.23
N GLU A 4 -22.64 0.67 12.93
CA GLU A 4 -22.84 1.83 12.04
C GLU A 4 -22.54 3.21 12.64
N ARG A 5 -22.40 3.36 13.96
CA ARG A 5 -21.92 4.63 14.57
C ARG A 5 -20.39 4.74 14.47
N ILE A 6 -19.66 3.64 14.64
CA ILE A 6 -18.19 3.59 14.53
C ILE A 6 -17.74 3.83 13.08
N LYS A 7 -18.43 3.21 12.10
CA LYS A 7 -18.19 3.49 10.67
C LYS A 7 -18.47 4.94 10.28
N ARG A 8 -19.51 5.57 10.84
CA ARG A 8 -19.83 6.99 10.60
C ARG A 8 -18.78 7.93 11.23
N LEU A 9 -18.28 7.61 12.43
CA LEU A 9 -17.25 8.41 13.10
C LEU A 9 -15.90 8.35 12.36
N ALA A 10 -15.47 7.16 11.93
CA ALA A 10 -14.22 6.96 11.20
C ALA A 10 -14.24 7.66 9.83
N ARG A 11 -15.40 7.67 9.15
CA ARG A 11 -15.61 8.39 7.88
C ARG A 11 -15.68 9.91 8.08
N ALA A 12 -16.30 10.39 9.15
CA ALA A 12 -16.46 11.82 9.42
C ALA A 12 -15.15 12.53 9.83
N LEU A 13 -14.12 11.78 10.21
CA LEU A 13 -12.90 12.36 10.80
C LEU A 13 -11.63 12.16 9.95
N GLY A 14 -11.68 11.47 8.80
CA GLY A 14 -10.55 11.38 7.85
C GLY A 14 -9.31 10.62 8.37
N TRP A 15 -9.50 9.53 9.11
CA TRP A 15 -8.42 8.90 9.90
C TRP A 15 -7.48 7.99 9.10
N GLY A 16 -6.18 8.36 9.05
CA GLY A 16 -5.05 7.55 8.55
C GLY A 16 -4.46 6.56 9.58
N SER A 17 -3.61 5.65 9.11
CA SER A 17 -3.17 4.40 9.79
C SER A 17 -2.28 4.55 11.03
N TRP A 18 -1.60 5.68 11.25
CA TRP A 18 -0.76 5.88 12.44
C TRP A 18 -1.58 6.07 13.73
N ARG A 19 -2.74 6.75 13.60
CA ARG A 19 -3.69 6.91 14.70
C ARG A 19 -4.36 5.58 15.07
N TRP A 20 -4.46 4.64 14.13
CA TRP A 20 -4.91 3.28 14.39
C TRP A 20 -3.93 2.46 15.23
N LEU A 21 -2.62 2.55 14.98
CA LEU A 21 -1.62 1.84 15.79
C LEU A 21 -1.58 2.37 17.24
N ALA A 22 -1.74 3.69 17.40
CA ALA A 22 -1.86 4.31 18.72
C ALA A 22 -3.18 3.92 19.41
N LEU A 23 -4.30 3.90 18.68
CA LEU A 23 -5.60 3.46 19.18
C LEU A 23 -5.57 1.97 19.55
N GLU A 24 -4.93 1.11 18.75
CA GLU A 24 -4.77 -0.32 18.98
C GLU A 24 -3.99 -0.59 20.27
N LYS A 25 -2.85 0.07 20.47
CA LYS A 25 -2.10 0.02 21.74
C LYS A 25 -2.91 0.54 22.93
N LYS A 26 -3.70 1.60 22.74
CA LYS A 26 -4.51 2.24 23.79
C LYS A 26 -5.80 1.45 24.11
N LEU A 27 -6.38 0.75 23.13
CA LEU A 27 -7.53 -0.15 23.27
C LEU A 27 -7.11 -1.48 23.92
N ALA A 28 -5.95 -2.03 23.53
CA ALA A 28 -5.39 -3.24 24.14
C ALA A 28 -5.13 -3.07 25.65
N GLY A 29 -4.69 -1.87 26.08
CA GLY A 29 -4.49 -1.56 27.51
C GLY A 29 -5.77 -1.26 28.30
N LYS A 30 -6.91 -1.02 27.64
CA LYS A 30 -8.18 -0.62 28.30
C LYS A 30 -9.30 -1.67 28.21
N ALA A 31 -9.07 -2.75 27.46
CA ALA A 31 -9.95 -3.90 27.34
C ALA A 31 -10.04 -4.67 28.68
N ARG A 32 -11.21 -4.70 29.33
CA ARG A 32 -11.49 -5.63 30.46
C ARG A 32 -12.45 -6.73 30.00
N ARG A 33 -12.12 -7.98 30.31
CA ARG A 33 -13.03 -9.12 30.13
C ARG A 33 -14.12 -9.06 31.20
N THR A 34 -15.38 -9.19 30.79
CA THR A 34 -16.46 -9.50 31.72
C THR A 34 -16.41 -10.99 32.11
N ALA A 35 -17.07 -11.36 33.21
CA ALA A 35 -17.05 -12.73 33.75
C ALA A 35 -17.60 -13.80 32.79
N ASP A 36 -18.31 -13.40 31.74
CA ASP A 36 -18.90 -14.21 30.66
C ASP A 36 -18.12 -14.12 29.32
N GLY A 37 -16.97 -13.43 29.29
CA GLY A 37 -16.06 -13.41 28.13
C GLY A 37 -16.38 -12.38 27.05
N ALA A 38 -17.34 -11.47 27.25
CA ALA A 38 -17.60 -10.35 26.35
C ALA A 38 -16.68 -9.14 26.65
N LEU A 39 -16.46 -8.30 25.63
CA LEU A 39 -15.67 -7.05 25.71
C LEU A 39 -16.58 -5.85 25.45
N THR A 40 -16.63 -4.91 26.39
CA THR A 40 -17.33 -3.62 26.25
C THR A 40 -16.34 -2.46 26.25
N LEU A 41 -16.56 -1.48 25.35
CA LEU A 41 -15.77 -0.25 25.20
C LEU A 41 -16.71 0.95 25.32
N TYR A 42 -16.53 1.82 26.32
CA TYR A 42 -17.22 3.12 26.38
C TYR A 42 -16.46 4.25 27.13
N ASP A 43 -16.65 5.45 26.56
CA ASP A 43 -16.81 6.84 27.07
C ASP A 43 -15.71 7.90 27.29
N ASP A 44 -14.39 7.63 27.36
CA ASP A 44 -13.44 8.73 27.67
C ASP A 44 -12.52 9.18 26.51
N LEU A 45 -13.05 9.62 25.36
CA LEU A 45 -12.20 9.94 24.19
C LEU A 45 -12.51 11.25 23.46
N ILE A 46 -12.76 12.35 24.19
CA ILE A 46 -12.99 13.68 23.58
C ILE A 46 -12.05 14.82 24.09
N ALA A 47 -11.09 14.61 25.00
CA ALA A 47 -10.36 15.75 25.59
C ALA A 47 -8.97 16.12 25.01
N ASP A 48 -8.23 15.24 24.31
CA ASP A 48 -6.76 15.44 24.16
C ASP A 48 -6.22 15.69 22.73
N PHE A 49 -6.89 16.48 21.88
CA PHE A 49 -6.38 16.77 20.53
C PHE A 49 -6.31 18.25 20.17
N ARG A 50 -5.67 19.04 21.03
CA ARG A 50 -4.93 20.23 20.60
C ARG A 50 -3.44 19.90 20.69
N ASP A 51 -2.66 20.48 19.78
CA ASP A 51 -1.20 20.37 19.67
C ASP A 51 -0.67 19.36 18.65
N VAL A 52 -0.92 19.67 17.37
CA VAL A 52 0.11 19.50 16.33
C VAL A 52 0.30 20.86 15.69
N VAL A 53 1.43 21.48 16.00
CA VAL A 53 1.85 22.77 15.43
C VAL A 53 2.29 22.51 13.99
N VAL A 54 1.53 23.09 13.06
CA VAL A 54 1.99 23.35 11.68
C VAL A 54 2.74 24.69 11.76
N SER A 55 3.95 24.79 11.20
CA SER A 55 4.60 26.10 11.11
C SER A 55 3.73 27.05 10.27
N PRO A 56 3.67 28.34 10.61
CA PRO A 56 2.81 29.29 9.89
C PRO A 56 3.10 29.40 8.38
N GLU A 57 4.27 28.96 7.92
CA GLU A 57 4.74 29.19 6.53
C GLU A 57 4.70 27.95 5.61
N GLY A 58 4.52 26.73 6.11
CA GLY A 58 4.31 25.55 5.24
C GLY A 58 5.48 25.16 4.32
N GLU A 59 6.73 25.49 4.68
CA GLU A 59 7.92 25.20 3.88
C GLU A 59 8.36 23.72 3.96
N LEU A 60 8.72 23.15 2.81
CA LEU A 60 9.38 21.85 2.68
C LEU A 60 10.86 22.00 2.99
N PHE A 61 11.32 21.44 4.11
CA PHE A 61 12.76 21.30 4.36
C PHE A 61 13.32 20.16 3.51
N CYS A 62 13.85 20.49 2.33
CA CYS A 62 14.86 19.68 1.66
C CYS A 62 16.21 20.04 2.26
N SER A 63 16.92 19.08 2.86
CA SER A 63 18.22 19.32 3.50
C SER A 63 19.36 19.59 2.51
N SER A 64 19.07 19.81 1.22
CA SER A 64 20.04 20.21 0.22
C SER A 64 19.75 21.65 -0.19
N GLU A 65 20.68 22.55 0.10
CA GLU A 65 20.73 23.94 -0.40
C GLU A 65 20.78 24.05 -1.95
N LEU A 66 20.65 22.91 -2.64
CA LEU A 66 20.83 22.71 -4.08
C LEU A 66 19.60 22.99 -4.94
N ILE A 67 18.42 23.24 -4.35
CA ILE A 67 17.18 23.57 -5.06
C ILE A 67 16.96 25.09 -5.01
N GLN A 68 17.10 25.79 -6.13
CA GLN A 68 17.00 27.26 -6.17
C GLN A 68 15.60 27.77 -6.53
N GLY A 69 15.04 28.63 -5.68
CA GLY A 69 13.94 29.56 -6.00
C GLY A 69 12.66 28.88 -6.48
N ILE A 70 11.76 28.57 -5.55
CA ILE A 70 10.47 27.96 -5.82
C ILE A 70 9.43 29.06 -6.07
N GLU A 71 8.85 29.10 -7.26
CA GLU A 71 7.61 29.85 -7.53
C GLU A 71 6.43 28.87 -7.46
N SER A 72 5.59 29.02 -6.43
CA SER A 72 4.51 28.07 -6.15
C SER A 72 3.22 28.37 -6.91
N LEU A 73 2.68 27.35 -7.58
CA LEU A 73 1.32 27.34 -8.10
C LEU A 73 0.56 26.20 -7.40
N ASN A 74 -0.54 26.52 -6.72
CA ASN A 74 -1.42 25.49 -6.17
C ASN A 74 -2.12 24.74 -7.31
N LEU A 75 -2.13 23.40 -7.27
CA LEU A 75 -2.89 22.59 -8.21
C LEU A 75 -4.39 22.66 -7.86
N VAL A 76 -5.08 23.68 -8.38
CA VAL A 76 -6.54 23.76 -8.32
C VAL A 76 -7.13 23.01 -9.51
N SER A 77 -7.65 21.80 -9.28
CA SER A 77 -8.44 21.09 -10.28
C SER A 77 -9.90 21.51 -10.20
N PRO A 78 -10.52 22.01 -11.27
CA PRO A 78 -11.97 22.07 -11.33
C PRO A 78 -12.47 20.63 -11.41
N ALA A 79 -13.10 20.12 -10.34
CA ALA A 79 -13.72 18.80 -10.31
C ALA A 79 -14.71 18.56 -11.49
N SER A 80 -15.16 19.63 -12.14
CA SER A 80 -16.00 19.63 -13.35
C SER A 80 -15.28 19.23 -14.65
N LYS A 81 -13.94 19.29 -14.72
CA LYS A 81 -13.16 18.94 -15.93
C LYS A 81 -12.93 17.44 -16.11
N TYR A 82 -13.10 16.65 -15.05
CA TYR A 82 -12.88 15.21 -15.06
C TYR A 82 -14.21 14.47 -14.84
N PRO A 83 -14.43 13.34 -15.54
CA PRO A 83 -15.59 12.51 -15.28
C PRO A 83 -15.51 11.95 -13.84
N PRO A 84 -16.65 11.67 -13.17
CA PRO A 84 -16.70 11.34 -11.74
C PRO A 84 -15.70 10.27 -11.27
N GLU A 85 -15.43 9.28 -12.11
CA GLU A 85 -14.51 8.15 -11.89
C GLU A 85 -13.03 8.53 -11.93
N LEU A 86 -12.68 9.69 -12.49
CA LEU A 86 -11.31 10.23 -12.51
C LEU A 86 -11.11 11.38 -11.51
N ARG A 87 -12.13 11.71 -10.72
CA ARG A 87 -12.03 12.79 -9.73
C ARG A 87 -11.13 12.36 -8.59
N LEU A 88 -10.13 13.19 -8.30
CA LEU A 88 -9.24 13.00 -7.17
C LEU A 88 -9.85 13.62 -5.91
N PRO A 89 -9.61 13.04 -4.71
CA PRO A 89 -10.02 13.65 -3.46
C PRO A 89 -9.42 15.06 -3.32
N GLN A 90 -10.24 16.06 -3.02
CA GLN A 90 -9.76 17.44 -2.85
C GLN A 90 -8.61 17.53 -1.82
N PRO A 91 -8.65 16.82 -0.67
CA PRO A 91 -7.52 16.84 0.29
C PRO A 91 -6.19 16.31 -0.29
N TRP A 92 -6.24 15.44 -1.31
CA TRP A 92 -5.04 14.95 -2.01
C TRP A 92 -4.50 16.04 -2.94
N LEU A 93 -5.38 16.70 -3.70
CA LEU A 93 -5.03 17.80 -4.60
C LEU A 93 -4.49 19.03 -3.86
N ASP A 94 -5.09 19.39 -2.72
CA ASP A 94 -4.67 20.54 -1.89
C ASP A 94 -3.23 20.41 -1.39
N ARG A 95 -2.69 19.18 -1.38
CA ARG A 95 -1.31 18.87 -0.97
C ARG A 95 -0.35 18.77 -2.16
N CYS A 96 -0.87 18.72 -3.38
CA CYS A 96 -0.06 18.72 -4.58
C CYS A 96 0.31 20.16 -4.94
N ARG A 97 1.58 20.41 -5.25
CA ARG A 97 2.04 21.70 -5.76
C ARG A 97 2.67 21.51 -7.13
N LEU A 98 2.46 22.46 -8.03
CA LEU A 98 3.23 22.56 -9.25
C LEU A 98 4.08 23.82 -9.16
N GLU A 99 5.36 23.66 -9.40
CA GLU A 99 6.36 24.66 -9.17
C GLU A 99 7.27 24.73 -10.39
N THR A 100 7.85 25.89 -10.63
CA THR A 100 8.98 26.04 -11.54
C THR A 100 10.14 26.51 -10.70
N THR A 101 11.33 25.94 -10.89
CA THR A 101 12.51 26.45 -10.20
C THR A 101 13.20 27.49 -11.06
N LYS A 102 14.04 28.31 -10.43
CA LYS A 102 14.90 29.24 -11.17
C LYS A 102 15.71 28.47 -12.21
N LYS A 103 15.74 28.96 -13.46
CA LYS A 103 16.58 28.39 -14.51
C LYS A 103 18.07 28.55 -14.14
N THR A 104 18.79 27.44 -14.18
CA THR A 104 20.26 27.33 -14.08
C THR A 104 20.83 26.72 -15.36
N GLU A 105 22.17 26.63 -15.50
CA GLU A 105 22.80 25.91 -16.61
C GLU A 105 22.36 24.43 -16.65
N ASP A 106 22.24 23.80 -15.48
CA ASP A 106 21.80 22.42 -15.31
C ASP A 106 20.26 22.27 -15.20
N THR A 107 19.49 23.10 -15.90
CA THR A 107 18.01 22.98 -15.85
C THR A 107 17.54 21.73 -16.58
N LEU A 108 16.83 20.85 -15.87
CA LEU A 108 16.20 19.66 -16.42
C LEU A 108 14.85 20.00 -17.06
N GLU A 109 14.76 19.77 -18.37
CA GLU A 109 13.53 19.94 -19.16
C GLU A 109 12.49 18.85 -18.86
N GLY A 110 11.22 19.21 -19.08
CA GLY A 110 10.04 18.36 -18.88
C GLY A 110 9.55 18.31 -17.44
N LEU A 111 8.58 17.42 -17.19
CA LEU A 111 8.01 17.21 -15.86
C LEU A 111 8.95 16.38 -14.98
N THR A 112 9.21 16.88 -13.78
CA THR A 112 9.76 16.13 -12.66
C THR A 112 8.73 16.04 -11.54
N VAL A 113 8.44 14.83 -11.06
CA VAL A 113 7.60 14.59 -9.89
C VAL A 113 8.48 14.34 -8.68
N ALA A 114 8.37 15.21 -7.68
CA ALA A 114 9.09 15.10 -6.42
C ALA A 114 8.21 14.47 -5.32
N ILE A 115 8.80 13.53 -4.58
CA ILE A 115 8.12 12.81 -3.49
C ILE A 115 9.10 12.48 -2.37
N PRO A 116 8.72 12.61 -1.09
CA PRO A 116 9.43 11.98 0.02
C PRO A 116 8.97 10.53 0.16
N ARG A 117 9.90 9.58 0.14
CA ARG A 117 9.55 8.16 0.26
C ARG A 117 9.14 7.83 1.69
N CYS A 118 7.99 7.20 1.85
CA CYS A 118 7.50 6.77 3.15
C CYS A 118 7.83 5.30 3.39
N GLU A 119 8.40 4.96 4.55
CA GLU A 119 8.79 3.58 4.90
C GLU A 119 9.45 2.86 3.71
N TRP A 120 10.44 3.48 3.05
CA TRP A 120 10.97 3.12 1.73
C TRP A 120 11.51 1.68 1.53
N LEU A 121 11.62 0.90 2.62
CA LEU A 121 11.95 -0.53 2.63
C LEU A 121 10.72 -1.44 2.66
N ASN A 122 9.55 -0.89 2.96
CA ASN A 122 8.27 -1.59 3.01
C ASN A 122 7.62 -1.56 1.63
N TYR A 123 7.36 -2.75 1.08
CA TYR A 123 6.81 -2.90 -0.27
C TYR A 123 5.44 -2.23 -0.43
N TYR A 124 4.57 -2.27 0.58
CA TYR A 124 3.25 -1.64 0.51
C TYR A 124 3.40 -0.13 0.30
N HIS A 125 4.20 0.53 1.15
CA HIS A 125 4.38 1.97 1.05
C HIS A 125 5.11 2.38 -0.23
N SER A 126 6.10 1.60 -0.66
CA SER A 126 6.80 1.83 -1.93
C SER A 126 5.84 1.75 -3.14
N MET A 127 4.90 0.80 -3.13
CA MET A 127 3.88 0.68 -4.18
C MET A 127 2.86 1.83 -4.15
N VAL A 128 2.50 2.31 -2.96
CA VAL A 128 1.63 3.49 -2.80
C VAL A 128 2.32 4.75 -3.35
N ASP A 129 3.61 4.93 -3.07
CA ASP A 129 4.40 6.06 -3.58
C ASP A 129 4.55 5.97 -5.11
N LEU A 130 4.81 4.78 -5.65
CA LEU A 130 4.88 4.53 -7.09
C LEU A 130 3.55 4.86 -7.78
N TYR A 131 2.44 4.42 -7.20
CA TYR A 131 1.11 4.71 -7.68
C TYR A 131 0.78 6.21 -7.63
N ASN A 132 1.13 6.90 -6.54
CA ASN A 132 0.92 8.35 -6.42
C ASN A 132 1.66 9.12 -7.51
N CYS A 133 2.92 8.73 -7.80
CA CYS A 133 3.71 9.37 -8.86
C CYS A 133 3.12 9.08 -10.24
N TYR A 134 2.71 7.84 -10.50
CA TYR A 134 2.02 7.47 -11.74
C TYR A 134 0.74 8.30 -11.91
N LEU A 135 -0.07 8.37 -10.87
CA LEU A 135 -1.34 9.08 -10.86
C LEU A 135 -1.15 10.58 -11.10
N LEU A 136 -0.24 11.23 -10.38
CA LEU A 136 0.05 12.65 -10.54
C LEU A 136 0.57 12.96 -11.95
N THR A 137 1.46 12.12 -12.47
CA THR A 137 1.97 12.25 -13.84
C THR A 137 0.83 12.24 -14.86
N ARG A 138 -0.04 11.23 -14.78
CA ARG A 138 -1.21 11.10 -15.66
C ARG A 138 -2.18 12.27 -15.50
N PHE A 139 -2.37 12.74 -14.27
CA PHE A 139 -3.25 13.85 -13.96
C PHE A 139 -2.74 15.19 -14.53
N LEU A 140 -1.43 15.37 -14.63
CA LEU A 140 -0.79 16.52 -15.26
C LEU A 140 -0.73 16.42 -16.79
N GLY A 141 -1.33 15.38 -17.38
CA GLY A 141 -1.37 15.15 -18.82
C GLY A 141 -0.07 14.58 -19.40
N GLU A 142 0.83 14.10 -18.55
CA GLU A 142 2.15 13.59 -18.95
C GLU A 142 2.18 12.05 -19.02
N VAL A 143 3.21 11.54 -19.71
CA VAL A 143 3.47 10.10 -19.81
C VAL A 143 4.56 9.72 -18.80
N PRO A 144 4.35 8.68 -17.96
CA PRO A 144 5.35 8.24 -17.00
C PRO A 144 6.74 8.00 -17.60
N SER A 145 6.84 7.33 -18.75
CA SER A 145 8.12 7.05 -19.41
C SER A 145 8.85 8.29 -19.94
N GLN A 146 8.20 9.47 -19.92
CA GLN A 146 8.79 10.76 -20.25
C GLN A 146 9.01 11.64 -19.00
N THR A 147 8.52 11.20 -17.85
CA THR A 147 8.54 11.94 -16.59
C THR A 147 9.67 11.47 -15.70
N ARG A 148 10.32 12.42 -15.01
CA ARG A 148 11.38 12.14 -14.05
C ARG A 148 10.83 12.08 -12.63
N ILE A 149 11.42 11.26 -11.78
CA ILE A 149 11.14 11.23 -10.34
C ILE A 149 12.30 11.85 -9.57
N LEU A 150 11.99 12.63 -8.55
CA LEU A 150 12.95 13.17 -7.58
C LEU A 150 12.56 12.73 -6.17
N PHE A 151 13.37 11.88 -5.54
CA PHE A 151 13.24 11.58 -4.13
C PHE A 151 13.80 12.73 -3.29
N LEU A 152 12.94 13.30 -2.43
CA LEU A 152 13.28 14.43 -1.56
C LEU A 152 13.97 14.02 -0.24
N ASP A 153 14.00 12.73 0.06
CA ASP A 153 14.55 12.18 1.30
C ASP A 153 16.04 11.82 1.19
N GLY A 154 16.69 11.70 2.35
CA GLY A 154 18.10 11.28 2.46
C GLY A 154 18.32 9.77 2.56
N HIS A 155 17.33 8.94 2.23
CA HIS A 155 17.43 7.49 2.40
C HIS A 155 18.36 6.82 1.37
N GLY A 156 18.70 5.55 1.63
CA GLY A 156 19.52 4.74 0.74
C GLY A 156 18.76 4.23 -0.49
N LYS A 157 19.39 3.30 -1.22
CA LYS A 157 18.80 2.67 -2.40
C LYS A 157 17.71 1.68 -2.04
N SER A 158 16.49 1.89 -2.53
CA SER A 158 15.34 1.00 -2.30
C SER A 158 15.52 -0.35 -3.01
N PRO A 159 15.13 -1.49 -2.39
CA PRO A 159 15.05 -2.77 -3.10
C PRO A 159 14.12 -2.74 -4.31
N PHE A 160 13.25 -1.73 -4.40
CA PHE A 160 12.20 -1.62 -5.41
C PHE A 160 12.53 -0.61 -6.52
N GLU A 161 13.75 -0.06 -6.59
CA GLU A 161 14.16 0.92 -7.61
C GLU A 161 13.95 0.43 -9.04
N GLU A 162 14.07 -0.88 -9.28
CA GLU A 162 13.79 -1.50 -10.58
C GLU A 162 12.38 -1.15 -11.10
N LEU A 163 11.37 -1.07 -10.22
CA LEU A 163 10.00 -0.73 -10.61
C LEU A 163 9.86 0.73 -11.03
N TRP A 164 10.60 1.63 -10.38
CA TRP A 164 10.61 3.04 -10.73
C TRP A 164 11.30 3.26 -12.08
N ALA A 165 12.46 2.64 -12.28
CA ALA A 165 13.22 2.70 -13.53
C ALA A 165 12.47 2.06 -14.71
N ALA A 166 11.66 1.03 -14.45
CA ALA A 166 10.81 0.43 -15.47
C ALA A 166 9.67 1.35 -15.95
N GLN A 167 9.26 2.32 -15.11
CA GLN A 167 8.08 3.15 -15.38
C GLN A 167 8.40 4.60 -15.77
N PHE A 168 9.49 5.15 -15.24
CA PHE A 168 9.84 6.56 -15.36
C PHE A 168 11.11 6.77 -16.17
N LYS A 169 11.24 7.94 -16.79
CA LYS A 169 12.40 8.31 -17.62
C LYS A 169 13.70 8.19 -16.84
N GLU A 170 13.68 8.66 -15.60
CA GLU A 170 14.86 8.77 -14.74
C GLU A 170 14.41 8.95 -13.28
N VAL A 171 15.22 8.46 -12.34
CA VAL A 171 15.01 8.62 -10.91
C VAL A 171 16.23 9.30 -10.30
N LEU A 172 16.01 10.46 -9.69
CA LEU A 172 17.00 11.23 -8.97
C LEU A 172 16.73 11.15 -7.47
N THR A 173 17.76 11.39 -6.66
CA THR A 173 17.63 11.60 -5.21
C THR A 173 18.37 12.88 -4.85
N THR A 174 17.74 13.77 -4.07
CA THR A 174 18.33 15.06 -3.69
C THR A 174 19.69 14.90 -3.02
N LYS A 175 19.86 13.86 -2.21
CA LYS A 175 21.12 13.49 -1.55
C LYS A 175 22.30 13.25 -2.51
N PHE A 176 22.03 12.87 -3.75
CA PHE A 176 23.06 12.53 -4.74
C PHE A 176 23.22 13.60 -5.82
N LEU A 177 22.57 14.76 -5.65
CA LEU A 177 22.84 15.91 -6.50
C LEU A 177 24.14 16.57 -6.04
N GLU A 178 25.08 16.76 -6.97
CA GLU A 178 26.38 17.37 -6.69
C GLU A 178 26.41 18.87 -7.01
N THR A 179 25.47 19.35 -7.84
CA THR A 179 25.36 20.74 -8.28
C THR A 179 23.93 21.29 -8.09
N ASN A 180 23.79 22.62 -8.25
CA ASN A 180 22.50 23.28 -8.25
C ASN A 180 21.73 22.96 -9.53
N VAL A 181 20.70 22.12 -9.42
CA VAL A 181 19.89 21.68 -10.56
C VAL A 181 18.58 22.47 -10.64
N GLY A 182 18.25 22.96 -11.82
CA GLY A 182 16.96 23.57 -12.11
C GLY A 182 15.97 22.54 -12.65
N PHE A 183 14.66 22.80 -12.55
CA PHE A 183 13.57 21.99 -13.08
C PHE A 183 12.58 22.90 -13.79
N GLU A 184 12.32 22.61 -15.06
CA GLU A 184 11.35 23.36 -15.87
C GLU A 184 9.93 23.25 -15.28
N ARG A 185 9.53 22.05 -14.87
CA ARG A 185 8.26 21.78 -14.19
C ARG A 185 8.49 20.78 -13.06
N LEU A 186 8.32 21.22 -11.82
CA LEU A 186 8.45 20.39 -10.62
C LEU A 186 7.07 20.21 -9.97
N ALA A 187 6.52 19.02 -10.04
CA ALA A 187 5.30 18.68 -9.31
C ALA A 187 5.65 17.99 -7.99
N VAL A 188 5.28 18.58 -6.87
CA VAL A 188 5.42 17.93 -5.57
C VAL A 188 4.15 17.15 -5.28
N GLY A 189 4.28 15.83 -5.20
CA GLY A 189 3.17 14.92 -4.96
C GLY A 189 2.82 14.80 -3.48
N PRO A 190 1.60 14.33 -3.17
CA PRO A 190 1.15 14.20 -1.79
C PRO A 190 1.75 12.96 -1.14
N PHE A 191 1.75 12.96 0.19
CA PHE A 191 2.45 11.97 0.98
C PHE A 191 1.66 10.67 1.03
N ASN A 192 2.38 9.57 1.24
CA ASN A 192 1.87 8.20 1.19
C ASN A 192 0.49 7.99 1.84
N TYR A 193 0.29 8.51 3.06
CA TYR A 193 -0.94 8.28 3.84
C TYR A 193 -2.16 9.05 3.35
N GLU A 194 -1.97 10.06 2.50
CA GLU A 194 -3.08 10.74 1.85
C GLU A 194 -3.50 10.08 0.54
N SER A 195 -2.79 9.04 0.10
CA SER A 195 -3.06 8.37 -1.17
C SER A 195 -4.52 7.89 -1.28
N PRO A 196 -5.12 7.93 -2.48
CA PRO A 196 -6.35 7.21 -2.80
C PRO A 196 -6.24 5.69 -2.56
N PHE A 197 -5.01 5.16 -2.47
CA PHE A 197 -4.68 3.81 -2.01
C PHE A 197 -4.92 3.59 -0.49
N GLY A 198 -5.57 4.55 0.18
CA GLY A 198 -5.71 4.60 1.62
C GLY A 198 -6.48 3.43 2.25
N PRO A 199 -6.42 3.31 3.58
CA PRO A 199 -6.93 2.15 4.32
C PRO A 199 -8.46 2.10 4.47
N GLY A 200 -9.19 3.05 3.88
CA GLY A 200 -10.64 3.12 3.96
C GLY A 200 -11.32 2.30 2.87
N LEU A 201 -12.45 1.67 3.16
CA LEU A 201 -13.29 1.07 2.12
C LEU A 201 -13.76 2.16 1.14
N GLY A 202 -13.52 1.95 -0.16
CA GLY A 202 -13.82 2.94 -1.18
C GLY A 202 -13.84 2.38 -2.60
N PRO A 203 -14.32 3.19 -3.57
CA PRO A 203 -14.26 2.83 -4.98
C PRO A 203 -12.80 2.67 -5.44
N SER A 204 -12.60 2.01 -6.60
CA SER A 204 -11.29 1.92 -7.22
C SER A 204 -10.74 3.32 -7.50
N PRO A 205 -9.46 3.59 -7.17
CA PRO A 205 -8.91 4.91 -7.40
C PRO A 205 -8.59 5.12 -8.91
N PRO A 206 -8.51 6.37 -9.37
CA PRO A 206 -8.36 6.67 -10.81
C PRO A 206 -7.12 6.03 -11.43
N TYR A 207 -7.24 5.49 -12.64
CA TYR A 207 -6.15 4.79 -13.36
C TYR A 207 -5.56 3.57 -12.63
N PHE A 208 -6.21 3.06 -11.58
CA PHE A 208 -5.72 1.88 -10.86
C PHE A 208 -5.63 0.64 -11.75
N GLU A 209 -6.64 0.39 -12.60
CA GLU A 209 -6.60 -0.75 -13.53
C GLU A 209 -5.46 -0.60 -14.55
N ASP A 210 -5.21 0.61 -15.06
CA ASP A 210 -4.09 0.86 -15.98
C ASP A 210 -2.75 0.65 -15.28
N PHE A 211 -2.60 1.17 -14.06
CA PHE A 211 -1.43 0.96 -13.21
C PHE A 211 -1.16 -0.53 -12.95
N SER A 212 -2.22 -1.28 -12.69
CA SER A 212 -2.15 -2.70 -12.40
C SER A 212 -1.71 -3.57 -13.59
N ARG A 213 -1.79 -3.00 -14.81
CA ARG A 213 -1.47 -3.64 -16.09
C ARG A 213 -0.09 -3.26 -16.61
N LEU A 214 0.63 -2.35 -15.96
CA LEU A 214 1.93 -1.82 -16.41
C LEU A 214 3.00 -2.91 -16.64
N PHE A 215 2.77 -4.12 -16.13
CA PHE A 215 3.70 -5.24 -16.19
C PHE A 215 3.04 -6.58 -16.55
N GLN A 216 1.75 -6.58 -16.95
CA GLN A 216 1.01 -7.81 -17.23
C GLN A 216 0.99 -8.12 -18.74
N ASN A 217 1.50 -9.30 -19.13
CA ASN A 217 1.16 -9.93 -20.40
C ASN A 217 -0.05 -10.85 -20.16
N ARG A 218 -1.14 -10.64 -20.90
CA ARG A 218 -2.46 -11.23 -20.62
C ARG A 218 -2.68 -12.65 -21.16
N ASP A 219 -1.67 -13.25 -21.77
CA ASP A 219 -1.87 -14.47 -22.57
C ASP A 219 -1.70 -15.78 -21.77
N GLN A 220 -1.72 -15.73 -20.44
CA GLN A 220 -1.54 -16.91 -19.59
C GLN A 220 -2.74 -17.10 -18.65
N ASP A 221 -3.36 -18.28 -18.73
CA ASP A 221 -4.30 -18.76 -17.72
C ASP A 221 -3.49 -19.19 -16.49
N PRO A 222 -3.65 -18.51 -15.33
CA PRO A 222 -2.85 -18.82 -14.16
C PRO A 222 -3.25 -20.17 -13.54
N ASP A 223 -2.28 -21.01 -13.20
CA ASP A 223 -2.48 -22.34 -12.63
C ASP A 223 -1.78 -22.55 -11.28
N GLN A 224 -1.24 -21.47 -10.70
CA GLN A 224 -0.40 -21.53 -9.51
C GLN A 224 -1.07 -20.95 -8.25
N LEU A 225 -0.98 -21.68 -7.13
CA LEU A 225 -1.17 -21.15 -5.79
C LEU A 225 0.18 -20.65 -5.28
N THR A 226 0.28 -19.35 -5.03
CA THR A 226 1.51 -18.74 -4.49
C THR A 226 1.29 -18.41 -3.02
N PHE A 227 2.05 -19.05 -2.15
CA PHE A 227 2.06 -18.80 -0.72
C PHE A 227 3.19 -17.81 -0.37
N VAL A 228 2.85 -16.67 0.21
CA VAL A 228 3.84 -15.66 0.66
C VAL A 228 4.44 -16.10 1.99
N SER A 229 5.64 -16.69 1.92
CA SER A 229 6.39 -17.09 3.10
C SER A 229 6.85 -15.88 3.91
N ARG A 230 6.89 -16.05 5.22
CA ARG A 230 7.47 -15.06 6.15
C ARG A 230 8.57 -15.67 7.00
N SER A 231 9.14 -16.81 6.60
CA SER A 231 10.16 -17.53 7.36
C SER A 231 11.41 -16.69 7.68
N LEU A 232 11.76 -15.73 6.82
CA LEU A 232 12.85 -14.77 7.03
C LEU A 232 12.44 -13.47 7.76
N ALA A 233 11.14 -13.23 7.99
CA ALA A 233 10.68 -12.02 8.65
C ALA A 233 11.12 -12.00 10.12
N LYS A 234 11.44 -10.83 10.68
CA LYS A 234 11.83 -10.72 12.10
C LYS A 234 10.71 -11.12 13.06
N GLN A 235 9.45 -11.01 12.63
CA GLN A 235 8.26 -11.16 13.46
C GLN A 235 7.11 -11.70 12.63
N ARG A 236 6.13 -12.31 13.32
CA ARG A 236 4.86 -12.75 12.72
C ARG A 236 5.05 -13.81 11.63
N LYS A 237 5.96 -14.76 11.86
CA LYS A 237 6.10 -15.92 10.96
C LYS A 237 4.91 -16.86 11.17
N LEU A 238 4.81 -17.87 10.32
CA LEU A 238 3.90 -18.99 10.53
C LEU A 238 4.73 -20.19 10.98
N ALA A 239 4.59 -20.60 12.24
CA ALA A 239 5.38 -21.67 12.85
C ALA A 239 5.17 -23.02 12.14
N ASN A 240 3.93 -23.26 11.70
CA ASN A 240 3.51 -24.48 11.02
C ASN A 240 3.23 -24.26 9.52
N GLU A 241 4.09 -23.47 8.87
CA GLU A 241 3.99 -23.17 7.43
C GLU A 241 4.10 -24.44 6.57
N GLU A 242 5.10 -25.30 6.83
CA GLU A 242 5.31 -26.51 6.02
C GLU A 242 4.17 -27.52 6.20
N GLU A 243 3.63 -27.65 7.43
CA GLU A 243 2.45 -28.48 7.67
C GLU A 243 1.25 -28.01 6.84
N LEU A 244 1.03 -26.68 6.78
CA LEU A 244 -0.02 -26.11 5.93
C LEU A 244 0.24 -26.37 4.44
N LEU A 245 1.48 -26.20 3.97
CA LEU A 245 1.82 -26.44 2.57
C LEU A 245 1.66 -27.92 2.19
N GLN A 246 2.08 -28.85 3.04
CA GLN A 246 1.85 -30.28 2.83
C GLN A 246 0.36 -30.61 2.76
N CYS A 247 -0.40 -30.12 3.73
CA CYS A 247 -1.85 -30.28 3.82
C CYS A 247 -2.58 -29.73 2.58
N LEU A 248 -2.10 -28.61 2.01
CA LEU A 248 -2.62 -28.05 0.75
C LEU A 248 -2.26 -28.91 -0.46
N ARG A 249 -1.03 -29.45 -0.55
CA ARG A 249 -0.61 -30.36 -1.63
C ARG A 249 -1.43 -31.64 -1.66
N GLU A 250 -1.82 -32.16 -0.49
CA GLU A 250 -2.71 -33.33 -0.38
C GLU A 250 -4.15 -33.01 -0.83
N ARG A 251 -4.68 -31.83 -0.49
CA ARG A 251 -6.04 -31.40 -0.86
C ARG A 251 -6.20 -30.93 -2.30
N LEU A 252 -5.12 -30.42 -2.89
CA LEU A 252 -5.11 -29.84 -4.24
C LEU A 252 -3.98 -30.48 -5.08
N PRO A 253 -4.02 -31.80 -5.35
CA PRO A 253 -2.94 -32.51 -6.04
C PRO A 253 -2.69 -32.01 -7.47
N GLN A 254 -3.67 -31.35 -8.08
CA GLN A 254 -3.60 -30.75 -9.40
C GLN A 254 -3.06 -29.31 -9.41
N ALA A 255 -3.01 -28.63 -8.26
CA ALA A 255 -2.57 -27.25 -8.18
C ALA A 255 -1.05 -27.17 -8.08
N ARG A 256 -0.43 -26.28 -8.85
CA ARG A 256 0.98 -25.93 -8.63
C ARG A 256 1.07 -25.05 -7.39
N ILE A 257 1.60 -25.59 -6.28
CA ILE A 257 1.72 -24.84 -5.02
C ILE A 257 3.18 -24.46 -4.79
N GLU A 258 3.46 -23.16 -4.74
CA GLU A 258 4.80 -22.63 -4.47
C GLU A 258 4.79 -21.71 -3.25
N SER A 259 5.74 -21.93 -2.34
CA SER A 259 6.04 -20.98 -1.26
C SER A 259 7.14 -20.03 -1.74
N VAL A 260 6.91 -18.72 -1.62
CA VAL A 260 7.82 -17.68 -2.11
C VAL A 260 8.33 -16.80 -0.97
N LEU A 261 9.63 -16.55 -0.99
CA LEU A 261 10.29 -15.45 -0.28
C LEU A 261 10.57 -14.36 -1.32
N PHE A 262 9.80 -13.27 -1.30
CA PHE A 262 9.94 -12.21 -2.31
C PHE A 262 11.31 -11.54 -2.25
N GLU A 263 11.97 -11.56 -1.11
CA GLU A 263 13.33 -11.04 -0.91
C GLU A 263 14.39 -11.78 -1.77
N HIS A 264 14.08 -12.96 -2.30
CA HIS A 264 14.95 -13.71 -3.20
C HIS A 264 14.71 -13.40 -4.69
N LEU A 265 13.74 -12.56 -5.02
CA LEU A 265 13.35 -12.23 -6.38
C LEU A 265 13.59 -10.73 -6.65
N SER A 266 14.04 -10.41 -7.86
CA SER A 266 14.04 -9.01 -8.31
C SER A 266 12.59 -8.49 -8.37
N PRO A 267 12.34 -7.19 -8.15
CA PRO A 267 10.99 -6.63 -8.24
C PRO A 267 10.22 -7.03 -9.51
N LEU A 268 10.85 -7.03 -10.69
CA LEU A 268 10.20 -7.49 -11.93
C LEU A 268 9.91 -8.99 -11.93
N GLN A 269 10.78 -9.82 -11.34
CA GLN A 269 10.50 -11.25 -11.15
C GLN A 269 9.33 -11.48 -10.19
N GLN A 270 9.20 -10.67 -9.12
CA GLN A 270 8.07 -10.72 -8.20
C GLN A 270 6.75 -10.45 -8.94
N ILE A 271 6.74 -9.47 -9.84
CA ILE A 271 5.56 -9.16 -10.66
C ILE A 271 5.28 -10.27 -11.68
N ALA A 272 6.30 -10.79 -12.37
CA ALA A 272 6.16 -11.89 -13.31
C ALA A 272 5.65 -13.20 -12.66
N LEU A 273 5.91 -13.40 -11.36
CA LEU A 273 5.32 -14.50 -10.60
C LEU A 273 3.81 -14.30 -10.42
N MET A 274 3.37 -13.06 -10.17
CA MET A 274 1.95 -12.77 -9.97
C MET A 274 1.12 -13.02 -11.22
N THR A 275 1.67 -12.81 -12.42
CA THR A 275 0.94 -13.11 -13.67
C THR A 275 0.62 -14.58 -13.86
N LYS A 276 1.30 -15.48 -13.14
CA LYS A 276 1.06 -16.94 -13.14
C LYS A 276 0.21 -17.41 -11.97
N THR A 277 -0.02 -16.52 -11.00
CA THR A 277 -0.66 -16.87 -9.72
C THR A 277 -2.18 -16.78 -9.86
N LYS A 278 -2.86 -17.90 -9.68
CA LYS A 278 -4.32 -18.02 -9.64
C LYS A 278 -4.86 -17.70 -8.25
N LEU A 279 -4.17 -18.12 -7.20
CA LEU A 279 -4.53 -17.81 -5.82
C LEU A 279 -3.30 -17.37 -5.03
N LEU A 280 -3.30 -16.12 -4.58
CA LEU A 280 -2.28 -15.59 -3.67
C LEU A 280 -2.71 -15.82 -2.23
N VAL A 281 -1.90 -16.51 -1.44
CA VAL A 281 -2.18 -16.87 -0.05
C VAL A 281 -1.11 -16.28 0.85
N GLY A 282 -1.48 -15.70 1.99
CA GLY A 282 -0.47 -15.24 2.96
C GLY A 282 -1.04 -14.64 4.23
N LEU A 283 -0.17 -14.46 5.22
CA LEU A 283 -0.46 -13.67 6.41
C LEU A 283 -0.56 -12.17 6.07
N HIS A 284 -1.43 -11.43 6.76
CA HIS A 284 -1.58 -9.98 6.60
C HIS A 284 -0.22 -9.27 6.65
N GLY A 285 0.15 -8.63 5.55
CA GLY A 285 1.42 -7.92 5.43
C GLY A 285 1.72 -7.45 4.02
N ALA A 286 2.77 -6.64 3.89
CA ALA A 286 3.12 -5.94 2.66
C ALA A 286 3.26 -6.84 1.43
N GLY A 287 3.63 -8.12 1.58
CA GLY A 287 3.70 -9.07 0.48
C GLY A 287 2.37 -9.26 -0.26
N LEU A 288 1.21 -9.10 0.40
CA LEU A 288 -0.10 -9.19 -0.24
C LEU A 288 -0.42 -7.98 -1.14
N THR A 289 0.39 -6.92 -1.12
CA THR A 289 0.28 -5.80 -2.09
C THR A 289 0.47 -6.28 -3.52
N HIS A 290 1.18 -7.39 -3.72
CA HIS A 290 1.32 -8.04 -5.02
C HIS A 290 -0.01 -8.45 -5.67
N SER A 291 -1.11 -8.50 -4.91
CA SER A 291 -2.46 -8.64 -5.46
C SER A 291 -2.83 -7.56 -6.48
N VAL A 292 -2.14 -6.41 -6.45
CA VAL A 292 -2.22 -5.39 -7.51
C VAL A 292 -1.87 -5.96 -8.88
N PHE A 293 -1.09 -7.03 -8.99
CA PHE A 293 -0.61 -7.58 -10.27
C PHE A 293 -1.14 -8.99 -10.58
N LEU A 294 -2.17 -9.45 -9.88
CA LEU A 294 -2.82 -10.72 -10.22
C LEU A 294 -3.66 -10.60 -11.50
N PRO A 295 -3.79 -11.66 -12.32
CA PRO A 295 -4.74 -11.70 -13.43
C PRO A 295 -6.18 -11.48 -12.95
N GLN A 296 -7.06 -11.09 -13.87
CA GLN A 296 -8.50 -11.12 -13.59
C GLN A 296 -8.93 -12.57 -13.29
N GLU A 297 -10.02 -12.75 -12.54
CA GLU A 297 -10.53 -14.08 -12.12
C GLU A 297 -9.65 -14.83 -11.10
N SER A 298 -8.47 -14.31 -10.77
CA SER A 298 -7.65 -14.82 -9.66
C SER A 298 -8.23 -14.46 -8.29
N GLY A 299 -7.64 -15.02 -7.24
CA GLY A 299 -8.06 -14.79 -5.87
C GLY A 299 -6.95 -14.42 -4.90
N VAL A 300 -7.37 -13.87 -3.75
CA VAL A 300 -6.52 -13.58 -2.60
C VAL A 300 -7.10 -14.23 -1.35
N PHE A 301 -6.30 -15.05 -0.67
CA PHE A 301 -6.64 -15.61 0.63
C PHE A 301 -5.75 -14.99 1.71
N GLU A 302 -6.35 -14.12 2.52
CA GLU A 302 -5.63 -13.38 3.54
C GLU A 302 -5.83 -13.96 4.95
N MET A 303 -4.74 -14.13 5.70
CA MET A 303 -4.77 -14.69 7.05
C MET A 303 -4.39 -13.67 8.11
N PHE A 304 -5.25 -13.48 9.09
CA PHE A 304 -5.06 -12.54 10.20
C PHE A 304 -4.77 -13.29 11.50
N PRO A 305 -3.67 -12.97 12.20
CA PRO A 305 -3.32 -13.63 13.46
C PRO A 305 -4.06 -13.10 14.70
N GLY A 306 -5.00 -12.18 14.52
CA GLY A 306 -5.87 -11.67 15.58
C GLY A 306 -7.00 -10.78 15.03
N VAL A 307 -8.02 -10.57 15.85
CA VAL A 307 -9.26 -9.88 15.48
C VAL A 307 -9.06 -8.41 15.14
N LEU A 308 -8.27 -7.66 15.92
CA LEU A 308 -8.08 -6.22 15.69
C LEU A 308 -7.34 -5.93 14.38
N HIS A 309 -6.37 -6.77 14.02
CA HIS A 309 -5.65 -6.62 12.76
C HIS A 309 -6.54 -6.87 11.53
N ALA A 310 -7.62 -7.65 11.68
CA ALA A 310 -8.59 -7.93 10.61
C ALA A 310 -9.47 -6.73 10.21
N PHE A 311 -9.34 -5.59 10.89
CA PHE A 311 -9.94 -4.32 10.46
C PHE A 311 -9.11 -3.57 9.40
N ARG A 312 -7.89 -4.04 9.09
CA ARG A 312 -7.09 -3.50 7.98
C ARG A 312 -7.63 -4.06 6.67
N VAL A 313 -8.17 -3.19 5.83
CA VAL A 313 -8.89 -3.58 4.59
C VAL A 313 -8.11 -3.28 3.31
N ASN A 314 -6.81 -2.98 3.42
CA ASN A 314 -5.98 -2.58 2.29
C ASN A 314 -6.02 -3.60 1.14
N PHE A 315 -5.79 -4.89 1.44
CA PHE A 315 -5.75 -5.93 0.40
C PHE A 315 -7.14 -6.37 -0.04
N TYR A 316 -8.14 -6.25 0.83
CA TYR A 316 -9.54 -6.36 0.44
C TYR A 316 -9.88 -5.32 -0.62
N ASN A 317 -9.50 -4.05 -0.41
CA ASN A 317 -9.72 -2.99 -1.39
C ASN A 317 -9.06 -3.30 -2.73
N ILE A 318 -7.76 -3.64 -2.71
CA ILE A 318 -7.02 -4.02 -3.92
C ILE A 318 -7.74 -5.16 -4.66
N ALA A 319 -8.15 -6.20 -3.95
CA ALA A 319 -8.87 -7.32 -4.54
C ALA A 319 -10.19 -6.88 -5.18
N ILE A 320 -11.00 -6.07 -4.51
CA ILE A 320 -12.24 -5.54 -5.08
C ILE A 320 -11.97 -4.67 -6.31
N TRP A 321 -10.97 -3.79 -6.25
CA TRP A 321 -10.61 -2.90 -7.36
C TRP A 321 -10.11 -3.66 -8.59
N ARG A 322 -9.34 -4.74 -8.37
CA ARG A 322 -8.89 -5.68 -9.41
C ARG A 322 -9.96 -6.70 -9.83
N LYS A 323 -11.14 -6.70 -9.21
CA LYS A 323 -12.21 -7.69 -9.39
C LYS A 323 -11.76 -9.14 -9.11
N LEU A 324 -10.94 -9.31 -8.09
CA LEU A 324 -10.46 -10.60 -7.61
C LEU A 324 -11.41 -11.19 -6.59
N SER A 325 -11.42 -12.52 -6.50
CA SER A 325 -12.12 -13.23 -5.45
C SER A 325 -11.33 -13.14 -4.14
N TYR A 326 -11.91 -12.56 -3.09
CA TYR A 326 -11.23 -12.36 -1.81
C TYR A 326 -11.87 -13.19 -0.70
N ARG A 327 -11.05 -13.95 0.04
CA ARG A 327 -11.46 -14.62 1.28
C ARG A 327 -10.42 -14.40 2.36
N ARG A 328 -10.83 -14.61 3.61
CA ARG A 328 -9.93 -14.45 4.75
C ARG A 328 -10.13 -15.49 5.85
N HIS A 329 -9.05 -15.77 6.56
CA HIS A 329 -9.07 -16.44 7.84
C HIS A 329 -8.72 -15.43 8.94
N ILE A 330 -9.48 -15.45 10.04
CA ILE A 330 -9.19 -14.66 11.24
C ILE A 330 -9.08 -15.64 12.39
N ASP A 331 -7.98 -15.57 13.12
CA ASP A 331 -7.86 -16.25 14.40
C ASP A 331 -8.67 -15.50 15.47
N TRP A 332 -9.89 -15.98 15.72
CA TRP A 332 -10.80 -15.40 16.70
C TRP A 332 -10.41 -15.71 18.16
N SER A 333 -9.43 -16.59 18.39
CA SER A 333 -8.93 -16.87 19.74
C SER A 333 -8.05 -15.74 20.28
N ARG A 334 -7.58 -14.83 19.40
CA ARG A 334 -6.66 -13.74 19.71
C ARG A 334 -7.28 -12.38 19.41
N LEU A 335 -7.31 -11.48 20.39
CA LEU A 335 -7.79 -10.11 20.19
C LEU A 335 -6.78 -9.29 19.38
N THR A 336 -5.52 -9.30 19.81
CA THR A 336 -4.37 -8.66 19.15
C THR A 336 -3.43 -9.70 18.57
N GLU A 337 -2.52 -9.30 17.70
CA GLU A 337 -1.38 -10.14 17.36
C GLU A 337 -0.53 -10.47 18.60
N PRO A 338 0.21 -11.59 18.61
CA PRO A 338 1.17 -11.89 19.66
C PRO A 338 2.20 -10.77 19.76
N ALA A 339 2.47 -10.31 20.98
CA ALA A 339 3.58 -9.38 21.23
C ALA A 339 4.94 -10.02 20.91
N GLU A 340 5.03 -11.34 21.12
CA GLU A 340 6.19 -12.17 20.82
C GLU A 340 5.72 -13.55 20.33
N GLY A 341 6.55 -14.21 19.51
CA GLY A 341 6.29 -15.55 19.00
C GLY A 341 5.63 -15.60 17.62
N ASP A 342 5.70 -16.79 17.02
CA ASP A 342 5.16 -17.05 15.68
C ASP A 342 3.67 -17.41 15.73
N ASN A 343 2.99 -17.17 14.61
CA ASN A 343 1.60 -17.55 14.44
C ASN A 343 1.49 -19.06 14.27
N HIS A 344 0.44 -19.64 14.83
CA HIS A 344 0.15 -21.06 14.66
C HIS A 344 -1.29 -21.19 14.19
N LEU A 345 -1.50 -21.80 13.03
CA LEU A 345 -2.81 -21.91 12.42
C LEU A 345 -3.44 -23.29 12.67
N PRO A 346 -4.78 -23.40 12.74
CA PRO A 346 -5.46 -24.69 12.68
C PRO A 346 -5.39 -25.23 11.25
N VAL A 347 -4.32 -25.95 10.92
CA VAL A 347 -3.90 -26.36 9.57
C VAL A 347 -5.05 -26.92 8.74
N GLU A 348 -5.69 -28.00 9.19
CA GLU A 348 -6.79 -28.66 8.46
C GLU A 348 -7.90 -27.67 8.06
N ARG A 349 -8.39 -26.90 9.03
CA ARG A 349 -9.48 -25.94 8.83
C ARG A 349 -9.08 -24.79 7.89
N VAL A 350 -7.83 -24.34 7.94
CA VAL A 350 -7.32 -23.29 7.06
C VAL A 350 -7.13 -23.83 5.65
N ALA A 351 -6.55 -25.02 5.53
CA ALA A 351 -6.33 -25.70 4.26
C ALA A 351 -7.66 -25.99 3.55
N ASP A 352 -8.70 -26.44 4.26
CA ASP A 352 -10.05 -26.61 3.71
C ASP A 352 -10.62 -25.30 3.11
N LYS A 353 -10.43 -24.18 3.81
CA LYS A 353 -10.90 -22.87 3.35
C LYS A 353 -10.15 -22.38 2.12
N ILE A 354 -8.84 -22.61 2.07
CA ILE A 354 -7.98 -22.27 0.92
C ILE A 354 -8.36 -23.15 -0.27
N ALA A 355 -8.49 -24.48 -0.08
CA ALA A 355 -8.90 -25.41 -1.13
C ALA A 355 -10.29 -25.10 -1.67
N ALA A 356 -11.25 -24.79 -0.80
CA ALA A 356 -12.58 -24.35 -1.21
C ALA A 356 -12.58 -22.98 -1.91
N HIS A 357 -11.54 -22.15 -1.71
CA HIS A 357 -11.37 -20.91 -2.47
C HIS A 357 -10.81 -21.23 -3.85
N TRP A 358 -9.72 -21.99 -3.91
CA TRP A 358 -9.10 -22.46 -5.14
C TRP A 358 -10.11 -23.09 -6.10
N ASN A 359 -10.92 -24.04 -5.63
CA ASN A 359 -11.91 -24.74 -6.45
C ASN A 359 -13.09 -23.87 -6.91
N SER A 360 -13.23 -22.65 -6.36
CA SER A 360 -14.28 -21.70 -6.76
C SER A 360 -13.80 -20.63 -7.73
N LEU A 361 -12.49 -20.59 -8.01
CA LEU A 361 -11.86 -19.80 -9.05
C LEU A 361 -11.83 -20.62 -10.33
#